data_AF-A0AAN9H9L0-F1
#
_entry.id   AF-A0AAN9H9L0-F1
#
_cell.length_a   1.000
_cell.length_b   1.000
_cell.length_c   1.000
_cell.angle_alpha   90.00
_cell.angle_beta   90.00
_cell.angle_gamma   90.00
#
_symmetry.space_group_name_H-M   'P 1'
#
loop_
_entity.id
_entity.type
_entity.pdbx_description
1 polymer ?
#
loop_
_entity_poly.entity_id
_entity_poly.type
_entity_poly.pdbx_seq_one_letter_code
_entity_poly.pdbx_strand_id
1 'polypeptide(L)'
;MQTSVQLYGSQRKAIIQTYMQELRYAEFAEELQRNLTFLHKRSTELAEDLQKHHHMIWDQINEIRRTEVDIDIKIRACKGSCKQTFDHAVDDEAFKAMEIKMAQFSIISKRRKSFAKVKKLKLQSADRPAVSPTYRKIPIVRTELLTKFEDIEQHQVVLDELLEDF
;
A
#
# COMPACT_ATOMS: atom_id res chain seq x y z
N MET A 1 43.34 -5.26 -35.02
CA MET A 1 42.16 -6.12 -34.74
C MET A 1 41.98 -6.42 -33.26
N GLN A 2 43.02 -6.73 -32.48
CA GLN A 2 42.84 -7.01 -31.03
C GLN A 2 42.17 -5.88 -30.23
N THR A 3 42.49 -4.62 -30.51
CA THR A 3 41.88 -3.46 -29.83
C THR A 3 40.39 -3.30 -30.12
N SER A 4 39.94 -3.56 -31.36
CA SER A 4 38.52 -3.49 -31.72
C SER A 4 37.69 -4.61 -31.10
N VAL A 5 38.28 -5.81 -30.98
CA VAL A 5 37.63 -6.95 -30.30
C VAL A 5 37.49 -6.69 -28.80
N GLN A 6 38.54 -6.18 -28.17
CA GLN A 6 38.52 -5.81 -26.75
C GLN A 6 37.48 -4.71 -26.48
N LEU A 7 37.43 -3.68 -27.34
CA LEU A 7 36.44 -2.61 -27.23
C LEU A 7 35.01 -3.15 -27.35
N TYR A 8 34.71 -3.94 -28.38
CA TYR A 8 33.39 -4.55 -28.55
C TYR A 8 33.01 -5.44 -27.36
N GLY A 9 33.93 -6.30 -26.90
CA GLY A 9 33.69 -7.18 -25.76
C GLY A 9 33.39 -6.40 -24.48
N SER A 10 34.12 -5.30 -24.23
CA SER A 10 33.87 -4.43 -23.08
C SER A 10 32.51 -3.73 -23.15
N GLN A 11 32.14 -3.19 -24.31
CA GLN A 11 30.85 -2.53 -24.53
C GLN A 11 29.70 -3.51 -24.43
N ARG A 12 29.82 -4.69 -25.04
CA ARG A 12 28.82 -5.75 -24.95
C ARG A 12 28.58 -6.20 -23.51
N LYS A 13 29.66 -6.40 -22.75
CA LYS A 13 29.55 -6.75 -21.33
C LYS A 13 28.79 -5.68 -20.55
N ALA A 14 29.13 -4.40 -20.76
CA ALA A 14 28.45 -3.29 -20.09
C ALA A 14 26.96 -3.24 -20.45
N ILE A 15 26.61 -3.33 -21.74
CA ILE A 15 25.21 -3.31 -22.20
C ILE A 15 24.40 -4.47 -21.60
N ILE A 16 24.93 -5.70 -21.66
CA ILE A 16 24.25 -6.87 -21.09
C ILE A 16 24.08 -6.74 -19.58
N GLN A 17 25.10 -6.20 -18.89
CA GLN A 17 25.04 -5.99 -17.45
C GLN A 17 23.96 -4.97 -17.08
N THR A 18 23.88 -3.83 -17.78
CA THR A 18 22.82 -2.84 -17.58
C THR A 18 21.45 -3.42 -17.88
N TYR A 19 21.29 -4.14 -19.00
CA TYR A 19 20.05 -4.82 -19.36
C TYR A 19 19.55 -5.77 -18.25
N MET A 20 20.44 -6.60 -17.71
CA MET A 20 20.11 -7.51 -16.61
C MET A 20 19.73 -6.78 -15.33
N GLN A 21 20.33 -5.61 -15.06
CA GLN A 21 19.97 -4.78 -13.90
C GLN A 21 18.60 -4.12 -14.06
N GLU A 22 18.29 -3.62 -15.25
CA GLU A 22 16.98 -3.01 -15.55
C GLU A 22 15.84 -4.03 -15.44
N LEU A 23 16.04 -5.25 -15.95
CA LEU A 23 15.08 -6.35 -15.78
C LEU A 23 14.82 -6.66 -14.30
N ARG A 24 15.88 -6.84 -13.51
CA ARG A 24 15.76 -7.12 -12.07
C ARG A 24 15.08 -5.96 -11.32
N TYR A 25 15.38 -4.73 -11.70
CA TYR A 25 14.74 -3.56 -11.11
C TYR A 25 13.24 -3.53 -11.43
N ALA A 26 12.86 -3.84 -12.67
CA ALA A 26 11.45 -3.88 -13.08
C ALA A 26 10.67 -4.97 -12.34
N GLU A 27 11.23 -6.18 -12.21
CA GLU A 27 10.64 -7.27 -11.44
C GLU A 27 10.44 -6.88 -9.97
N PHE A 28 11.48 -6.31 -9.34
CA PHE A 28 11.41 -5.86 -7.96
C PHE A 28 10.39 -4.73 -7.76
N ALA A 29 10.34 -3.76 -8.68
CA ALA A 29 9.37 -2.67 -8.65
C ALA A 29 7.94 -3.19 -8.79
N GLU A 30 7.70 -4.20 -9.63
CA GLU A 30 6.39 -4.83 -9.76
C GLU A 30 5.98 -5.58 -8.49
N GLU A 31 6.89 -6.35 -7.89
CA GLU A 31 6.62 -7.06 -6.63
C GLU A 31 6.30 -6.08 -5.49
N LEU A 32 7.12 -5.03 -5.35
CA LEU A 32 6.90 -3.98 -4.37
C LEU A 32 5.54 -3.31 -4.57
N GLN A 33 5.19 -3.00 -5.82
CA GLN A 33 3.89 -2.42 -6.17
C GLN A 33 2.73 -3.32 -5.75
N ARG A 34 2.80 -4.63 -6.03
CA ARG A 34 1.76 -5.60 -5.63
C ARG A 34 1.61 -5.64 -4.11
N ASN A 35 2.73 -5.71 -3.39
CA ASN A 35 2.73 -5.75 -1.93
C ASN A 35 2.17 -4.46 -1.32
N LEU A 36 2.55 -3.29 -1.84
CA LEU A 36 2.02 -2.00 -1.38
C LEU A 36 0.52 -1.89 -1.64
N THR A 37 0.04 -2.29 -2.82
CA THR A 37 -1.41 -2.29 -3.13
C THR A 37 -2.18 -3.22 -2.21
N PHE A 38 -1.67 -4.42 -1.96
CA PHE A 38 -2.28 -5.36 -1.01
C PHE A 38 -2.34 -4.81 0.41
N LEU A 39 -1.22 -4.26 0.91
CA LEU A 39 -1.15 -3.63 2.22
C LEU A 39 -2.08 -2.43 2.33
N HIS A 40 -2.20 -1.64 1.27
CA HIS A 40 -3.13 -0.51 1.21
C HIS A 40 -4.57 -0.98 1.35
N LYS A 41 -5.01 -1.93 0.51
CA LYS A 41 -6.36 -2.50 0.56
C LYS A 41 -6.68 -3.07 1.94
N ARG A 42 -5.77 -3.87 2.50
CA ARG A 42 -5.94 -4.40 3.85
C ARG A 42 -6.00 -3.29 4.90
N SER A 43 -5.15 -2.26 4.78
CA SER A 43 -5.14 -1.13 5.71
C SER A 43 -6.43 -0.32 5.66
N THR A 44 -7.03 -0.14 4.48
CA THR A 44 -8.33 0.54 4.31
C THR A 44 -9.46 -0.27 4.89
N GLU A 45 -9.52 -1.58 4.63
CA GLU A 45 -10.53 -2.49 5.21
C GLU A 45 -10.47 -2.45 6.76
N LEU A 46 -9.28 -2.60 7.34
CA LEU A 46 -9.12 -2.51 8.79
C LEU A 46 -9.47 -1.11 9.34
N ALA A 47 -9.29 -0.05 8.55
CA ALA A 47 -9.69 1.29 8.95
C ALA A 47 -11.21 1.42 9.09
N GLU A 48 -11.93 0.90 8.09
CA GLU A 48 -13.39 0.90 8.05
C GLU A 48 -13.96 0.07 9.18
N ASP A 49 -13.40 -1.13 9.41
CA ASP A 49 -13.78 -1.97 10.54
C ASP A 49 -13.56 -1.26 11.87
N LEU A 50 -12.40 -0.64 12.07
CA LEU A 50 -12.12 0.12 13.29
C LEU A 50 -13.12 1.26 13.51
N GLN A 51 -13.52 1.96 12.44
CA GLN A 51 -14.51 3.03 12.53
C GLN A 51 -15.90 2.48 12.88
N LYS A 52 -16.28 1.34 12.30
CA LYS A 52 -17.53 0.66 12.65
C LYS A 52 -17.56 0.25 14.12
N HIS A 53 -16.49 -0.40 14.60
CA HIS A 53 -16.40 -0.81 16.00
C HIS A 53 -16.40 0.41 16.94
N HIS A 54 -15.72 1.50 16.59
CA HIS A 54 -15.76 2.74 17.35
C HIS A 54 -17.19 3.29 17.50
N HIS A 55 -17.97 3.31 16.42
CA HIS A 55 -19.36 3.74 16.48
C HIS A 55 -20.22 2.82 17.35
N MET A 56 -20.08 1.50 17.18
CA MET A 56 -20.80 0.51 18.00
C MET A 56 -20.48 0.65 19.49
N ILE A 57 -19.22 0.84 19.85
CA ILE A 57 -18.80 1.02 21.24
C ILE A 57 -19.35 2.34 21.79
N TRP A 58 -19.36 3.41 20.99
CA TRP A 58 -19.94 4.69 21.40
C TRP A 58 -21.42 4.57 21.74
N ASP A 59 -22.20 3.90 20.88
CA ASP A 59 -23.61 3.64 21.12
C ASP A 59 -23.82 2.76 22.35
N GLN A 60 -22.98 1.73 22.51
CA GLN A 60 -23.02 0.86 23.68
C GLN A 60 -22.74 1.62 24.99
N ILE A 61 -21.77 2.53 25.01
CA ILE A 61 -21.48 3.37 26.18
C ILE A 61 -22.71 4.21 26.56
N ASN A 62 -23.39 4.80 25.57
CA ASN A 62 -24.59 5.61 25.82
C ASN A 62 -25.74 4.76 26.37
N GLU A 63 -25.95 3.57 25.83
CA GLU A 63 -26.99 2.65 26.32
C GLU A 63 -26.67 2.13 27.73
N ILE A 64 -25.41 1.80 28.02
CA ILE A 64 -24.98 1.41 29.37
C ILE A 64 -25.23 2.56 30.35
N ARG A 65 -24.89 3.80 29.98
CA ARG A 65 -25.13 4.96 30.85
C ARG A 65 -26.62 5.16 31.15
N ARG A 66 -27.49 5.05 30.15
CA ARG A 66 -28.95 5.13 30.33
C ARG A 66 -29.46 4.03 31.24
N THR A 67 -28.98 2.81 31.03
CA THR A 67 -29.36 1.64 31.82
C THR A 67 -28.90 1.78 33.27
N GLU A 68 -27.68 2.28 33.51
CA GLU A 68 -27.15 2.50 34.86
C GLU A 68 -28.00 3.53 35.63
N VAL A 69 -28.37 4.64 34.98
CA VAL A 69 -29.27 5.63 35.57
C VAL A 69 -30.66 5.05 35.86
N ASP A 70 -31.21 4.24 34.96
CA ASP A 70 -32.49 3.56 35.19
C ASP A 70 -32.42 2.58 36.37
N ILE A 71 -31.34 1.80 36.48
CA ILE A 71 -31.09 0.90 37.61
C ILE A 71 -30.99 1.69 38.92
N ASP A 72 -30.23 2.78 38.95
CA ASP A 72 -30.10 3.66 40.10
C ASP A 72 -31.46 4.18 40.59
N ILE A 73 -32.29 4.67 39.67
CA ILE A 73 -33.65 5.13 39.96
C ILE A 73 -34.49 3.98 40.54
N LYS A 74 -34.43 2.78 39.95
CA LYS A 74 -35.21 1.61 40.41
C LYS A 74 -34.77 1.14 41.80
N ILE A 75 -33.46 1.09 42.08
CA ILE A 75 -32.94 0.75 43.40
C ILE A 75 -33.40 1.79 44.44
N ARG A 76 -33.34 3.08 44.10
CA ARG A 76 -33.80 4.16 44.98
C ARG A 76 -35.30 4.08 45.25
N ALA A 77 -36.11 3.75 44.25
CA ALA A 77 -37.56 3.58 44.40
C ALA A 77 -37.93 2.46 45.39
N CYS A 78 -37.12 1.40 45.46
CA CYS A 78 -37.32 0.31 46.42
C CYS A 78 -37.18 0.74 47.90
N LYS A 79 -36.60 1.92 48.19
CA LYS A 79 -36.44 2.38 49.58
C LYS A 79 -37.75 2.50 50.36
N GLY A 80 -38.87 2.76 49.67
CA GLY A 80 -40.19 2.85 50.29
C GLY A 80 -40.98 1.54 50.31
N SER A 81 -40.48 0.46 49.72
CA SER A 81 -41.25 -0.79 49.54
C SER A 81 -40.52 -2.05 50.01
N CYS A 82 -39.18 -2.01 50.14
CA CYS A 82 -38.36 -3.16 50.49
C CYS A 82 -37.86 -3.08 51.93
N LYS A 83 -37.70 -4.24 52.59
CA LYS A 83 -37.19 -4.34 53.98
C LYS A 83 -35.73 -3.91 54.10
N GLN A 84 -34.94 -4.11 53.05
CA GLN A 84 -33.54 -3.72 52.94
C GLN A 84 -33.33 -2.97 51.64
N THR A 85 -32.36 -2.06 51.64
CA THR A 85 -32.08 -1.15 50.53
C THR A 85 -30.59 -1.11 50.28
N PHE A 86 -30.20 -0.91 49.03
CA PHE A 86 -28.81 -0.78 48.63
C PHE A 86 -28.53 0.67 48.23
N ASP A 87 -27.40 1.21 48.67
CA ASP A 87 -26.92 2.52 48.22
C ASP A 87 -26.07 2.31 46.97
N HIS A 88 -26.69 2.56 45.82
CA HIS A 88 -26.04 2.62 44.52
C HIS A 88 -25.94 4.08 44.07
N ALA A 89 -24.91 4.39 43.29
CA ALA A 89 -24.71 5.71 42.69
C ALA A 89 -24.00 5.54 41.34
N VAL A 90 -24.42 6.33 40.36
CA VAL A 90 -23.83 6.34 39.02
C VAL A 90 -22.47 7.05 39.05
N ASP A 91 -21.46 6.42 38.44
CA ASP A 91 -20.13 7.03 38.28
C ASP A 91 -20.04 7.85 36.99
N ASP A 92 -20.48 9.11 37.06
CA ASP A 92 -20.43 10.04 35.93
C ASP A 92 -19.00 10.36 35.47
N GLU A 93 -18.00 10.29 36.36
CA GLU A 93 -16.61 10.57 36.00
C GLU A 93 -16.04 9.48 35.10
N ALA A 94 -16.35 8.21 35.39
CA ALA A 94 -15.95 7.08 34.55
C ALA A 94 -16.56 7.18 33.14
N PHE A 95 -17.86 7.51 33.02
CA PHE A 95 -18.50 7.70 31.71
C PHE A 95 -17.86 8.85 30.92
N LYS A 96 -17.60 9.98 31.58
CA LYS A 96 -16.90 11.11 30.95
C LYS A 96 -15.49 10.75 30.50
N ALA A 97 -14.76 9.96 31.28
CA ALA A 97 -13.43 9.48 30.90
C ALA A 97 -13.49 8.57 29.65
N MET A 98 -14.51 7.72 29.52
CA MET A 98 -14.73 6.92 28.32
C MET A 98 -15.07 7.78 27.09
N GLU A 99 -15.95 8.78 27.24
CA GLU A 99 -16.28 9.73 26.17
C GLU A 99 -15.04 10.46 25.63
N ILE A 100 -14.16 10.92 26.54
CA ILE A 100 -12.90 11.59 26.16
C ILE A 100 -12.00 10.65 25.35
N LYS A 101 -11.83 9.40 25.78
CA LYS A 101 -10.99 8.41 25.06
C LYS A 101 -11.53 8.13 23.65
N MET A 102 -12.84 8.00 23.53
CA MET A 102 -13.48 7.79 22.22
C MET A 102 -13.39 9.01 21.31
N ALA A 103 -13.49 10.22 21.86
CA ALA A 103 -13.27 11.45 21.10
C ALA A 103 -11.82 11.55 20.59
N GLN A 104 -10.83 11.20 21.42
CA GLN A 104 -9.42 11.15 21.03
C GLN A 104 -9.16 10.19 19.86
N PHE A 105 -9.78 9.01 19.87
CA PHE A 105 -9.69 8.05 18.77
C PHE A 105 -10.13 8.64 17.42
N SER A 106 -11.24 9.40 17.42
CA SER A 106 -11.77 10.03 16.21
C SER A 106 -10.82 11.07 15.56
N ILE A 107 -9.95 11.69 16.37
CA ILE A 107 -8.96 12.66 15.89
C ILE A 107 -7.79 11.92 15.20
N ILE A 108 -7.39 10.78 15.77
CA ILE A 108 -6.29 9.96 15.24
C ILE A 108 -6.70 9.33 13.90
N SER A 109 -7.93 8.83 13.78
CA SER A 109 -8.41 8.20 12.54
C SER A 109 -8.47 9.18 11.36
N LYS A 110 -8.84 10.45 11.59
CA LYS A 110 -8.93 11.50 10.55
C LYS A 110 -7.58 11.99 10.01
N ARG A 111 -6.46 11.73 10.70
CA ARG A 111 -5.12 12.15 10.27
C ARG A 111 -4.51 11.28 9.18
N ARG A 112 -5.21 10.23 8.73
CA ARG A 112 -4.73 9.35 7.65
C ARG A 112 -4.73 10.11 6.33
N LYS A 113 -3.54 10.37 5.80
CA LYS A 113 -3.38 10.87 4.43
C LYS A 113 -3.83 9.77 3.48
N SER A 114 -4.66 10.10 2.49
CA SER A 114 -4.90 9.14 1.40
C SER A 114 -3.56 8.88 0.72
N PHE A 115 -3.22 7.62 0.51
CA PHE A 115 -2.08 7.31 -0.34
C PHE A 115 -2.45 7.75 -1.76
N ALA A 116 -1.56 8.52 -2.40
CA ALA A 116 -1.77 8.96 -3.77
C ALA A 116 -1.89 7.72 -4.69
N LYS A 117 -2.69 7.85 -5.77
CA LYS A 117 -2.86 6.80 -6.78
C LYS A 117 -1.51 6.20 -7.15
N VAL A 118 -1.33 4.93 -6.82
CA VAL A 118 -0.04 4.26 -6.97
C VAL A 118 0.16 3.97 -8.46
N LYS A 119 1.13 4.61 -9.11
CA LYS A 119 1.43 4.38 -10.53
C LYS A 119 2.22 3.08 -10.68
N LYS A 120 1.85 2.23 -11.63
CA LYS A 120 2.56 0.97 -11.89
C LYS A 120 3.67 1.21 -12.90
N LEU A 121 4.91 0.91 -12.53
CA LEU A 121 6.01 0.82 -13.49
C LEU A 121 5.82 -0.47 -14.32
N LYS A 122 5.79 -0.34 -15.64
CA LYS A 122 5.80 -1.46 -16.57
C LYS A 122 7.01 -1.34 -17.49
N LEU A 123 7.71 -2.45 -17.66
CA LEU A 123 8.73 -2.59 -18.69
C LEU A 123 8.05 -3.09 -19.96
N GLN A 124 8.11 -2.31 -21.04
CA GLN A 124 7.56 -2.67 -22.35
C GLN A 124 8.70 -2.85 -23.35
N SER A 125 8.53 -3.71 -24.34
CA SER A 125 9.47 -3.78 -25.46
C SER A 125 9.43 -2.47 -26.23
N ALA A 126 10.59 -1.89 -26.52
CA ALA A 126 10.70 -0.68 -27.30
C ALA A 126 10.83 -1.02 -28.79
N ASP A 127 10.15 -0.27 -29.65
CA ASP A 127 10.30 -0.39 -31.08
C ASP A 127 11.76 -0.12 -31.49
N ARG A 128 12.32 -1.01 -32.31
CA ARG A 128 13.70 -0.87 -32.77
C ARG A 128 13.81 0.38 -33.66
N PRO A 129 14.75 1.30 -33.38
CA PRO A 129 14.98 2.43 -34.24
C PRO A 129 15.46 1.98 -35.62
N ALA A 130 15.10 2.74 -36.66
CA ALA A 130 15.54 2.47 -38.03
C ALA A 130 17.08 2.56 -38.13
N VAL A 131 17.74 1.41 -38.23
CA VAL A 131 19.19 1.32 -38.42
C VAL A 131 19.59 1.69 -39.83
N SER A 132 20.71 2.42 -39.96
CA SER A 132 21.21 2.85 -41.28
C SER A 132 21.54 1.65 -42.19
N PRO A 133 21.39 1.78 -43.51
CA PRO A 133 21.76 0.72 -44.45
C PRO A 133 23.24 0.32 -44.36
N THR A 134 24.10 1.27 -43.96
CA THR A 134 25.54 1.06 -43.76
C THR A 134 25.83 0.12 -42.60
N TYR A 135 25.07 0.22 -41.49
CA TYR A 135 25.20 -0.69 -40.35
C TYR A 135 24.91 -2.14 -40.75
N ARG A 136 23.89 -2.36 -41.60
CA ARG A 136 23.56 -3.70 -42.11
C ARG A 136 24.66 -4.30 -42.99
N LYS A 137 25.48 -3.47 -43.63
CA LYS A 137 26.60 -3.90 -44.48
C LYS A 137 27.88 -4.24 -43.70
N ILE A 138 27.93 -4.00 -42.39
CA ILE A 138 29.10 -4.37 -41.57
C ILE A 138 29.26 -5.91 -41.60
N PRO A 139 30.44 -6.44 -41.97
CA PRO A 139 30.68 -7.88 -42.01
C PRO A 139 30.56 -8.50 -40.62
N ILE A 140 29.83 -9.60 -40.49
CA ILE A 140 29.74 -10.35 -39.24
C ILE A 140 30.98 -11.25 -39.13
N VAL A 141 31.91 -10.89 -38.27
CA VAL A 141 33.11 -11.70 -38.01
C VAL A 141 32.74 -12.75 -36.98
N ARG A 142 32.26 -13.92 -37.46
CA ARG A 142 31.83 -15.04 -36.61
C ARG A 142 32.97 -15.62 -35.77
N THR A 143 34.21 -15.53 -36.25
CA THR A 143 35.41 -16.05 -35.56
C THR A 143 35.71 -15.35 -34.24
N GLU A 144 35.20 -14.13 -34.02
CA GLU A 144 35.43 -13.32 -32.82
C GLU A 144 34.12 -12.95 -32.09
N LEU A 145 33.00 -13.60 -32.43
CA LEU A 145 31.66 -13.35 -31.85
C LEU A 145 31.19 -11.88 -31.94
N LEU A 146 31.69 -11.14 -32.93
CA LEU A 146 31.32 -9.75 -33.20
C LEU A 146 29.98 -9.71 -33.96
N THR A 147 28.89 -9.94 -33.23
CA THR A 147 27.52 -9.85 -33.76
C THR A 147 27.03 -8.40 -33.77
N LYS A 148 26.06 -8.11 -34.64
CA LYS A 148 25.23 -6.92 -34.50
C LYS A 148 24.34 -7.19 -33.29
N PHE A 149 24.24 -6.26 -32.33
CA PHE A 149 23.51 -6.38 -31.06
C PHE A 149 21.98 -6.64 -31.18
N GLU A 150 21.55 -7.25 -32.29
CA GLU A 150 20.18 -7.63 -32.62
C GLU A 150 19.61 -8.69 -31.67
N ASP A 151 20.48 -9.36 -30.91
CA ASP A 151 20.14 -10.33 -29.87
C ASP A 151 19.77 -9.70 -28.52
N ILE A 152 19.99 -8.38 -28.36
CA ILE A 152 19.63 -7.64 -27.15
C ILE A 152 18.34 -6.87 -27.42
N GLU A 153 17.28 -7.20 -26.68
CA GLU A 153 16.00 -6.51 -26.77
C GLU A 153 16.04 -5.16 -26.08
N GLN A 154 15.50 -4.14 -26.74
CA GLN A 154 15.35 -2.82 -26.14
C GLN A 154 14.04 -2.76 -25.36
N HIS A 155 14.11 -2.21 -24.17
CA HIS A 155 12.95 -2.03 -23.31
C HIS A 155 12.79 -0.55 -22.96
N GLN A 156 11.54 -0.13 -22.80
CA GLN A 156 11.16 1.19 -22.31
C GLN A 156 10.36 1.03 -21.01
N VAL A 157 10.71 1.85 -20.03
CA VAL A 157 9.95 1.95 -18.78
C VAL A 157 8.79 2.94 -19.00
N VAL A 158 7.58 2.45 -18.80
CA VAL A 158 6.34 3.24 -18.91
C VAL A 158 5.66 3.27 -17.54
N LEU A 159 5.21 4.45 -17.14
CA LEU A 159 4.34 4.61 -15.98
C LEU A 159 2.90 4.38 -16.45
N ASP A 160 2.33 3.26 -16.04
CA ASP A 160 0.93 2.96 -16.24
C ASP A 160 0.14 3.54 -15.07
N GLU A 161 -0.86 4.35 -15.39
CA GLU A 161 -1.79 4.82 -14.37
C GLU A 161 -2.78 3.68 -14.12
N LEU A 162 -2.73 3.11 -12.91
CA LEU A 162 -3.77 2.19 -12.46
C LEU A 162 -5.10 2.96 -12.48
N LEU A 163 -5.85 2.83 -13.58
CA LEU A 163 -7.29 3.03 -13.56
C LEU A 163 -7.82 2.02 -12.56
N GLU A 164 -8.53 2.53 -11.56
CA GLU A 164 -9.16 1.75 -10.51
C GLU A 164 -10.19 0.81 -11.17
N ASP A 165 -9.76 -0.39 -11.55
CA ASP A 165 -10.69 -1.50 -11.76
C ASP A 165 -11.05 -2.04 -10.37
N PHE A 166 -12.04 -1.36 -9.78
CA PHE A 166 -12.98 -1.72 -8.70
C PHE A 166 -12.49 -2.60 -7.54
#